data_AF-A0A430R0Q7-F1
#
_entry.id   AF-A0A430R0Q7-F1
#
_cell.length_a   1.000
_cell.length_b   1.000
_cell.length_c   1.000
_cell.angle_alpha   90.00
_cell.angle_beta   90.00
_cell.angle_gamma   90.00
#
_symmetry.space_group_name_H-M   'P 1'
#
loop_
_entity.id
_entity.type
_entity.pdbx_description
1 polymer ?
#
loop_
_entity_poly.entity_id
_entity_poly.type
_entity_poly.pdbx_seq_one_letter_code
_entity_poly.pdbx_strand_id
1 'polypeptide(L)' 'MRKAFKYRLYPTKPQRRDLDKTLMLCRQLYNAALQERRDAYKKAGRTVGFYEQKKWLPEIRAELPE' A
#
# COMPACT_ATOMS: atom_id res chain seq x y z
N MET A 1 33.16 -1.81 12.10
CA MET A 1 32.79 -2.31 10.75
C MET A 1 31.35 -2.81 10.79
N ARG A 2 30.39 -2.17 10.12
CA ARG A 2 29.01 -2.70 10.02
C ARG A 2 29.00 -3.81 8.97
N LYS A 3 28.86 -5.06 9.39
CA LYS A 3 28.64 -6.19 8.48
C LYS A 3 27.16 -6.24 8.10
N ALA A 4 26.87 -6.37 6.81
CA ALA A 4 25.53 -6.63 6.31
C ALA A 4 25.51 -8.02 5.67
N PHE A 5 24.49 -8.81 5.99
CA PHE A 5 24.30 -10.13 5.41
C PHE A 5 23.17 -10.06 4.38
N LYS A 6 23.40 -10.64 3.19
CA LYS A 6 22.41 -10.73 2.13
C LYS A 6 22.05 -12.20 1.92
N TYR A 7 20.77 -12.52 2.12
CA TYR A 7 20.23 -13.85 1.90
C TYR A 7 19.22 -13.83 0.76
N ARG A 8 19.21 -14.89 -0.05
CA ARG A 8 18.18 -15.10 -1.06
C ARG A 8 17.00 -15.82 -0.41
N LEU A 9 15.80 -15.31 -0.62
CA LEU A 9 14.57 -15.95 -0.18
C LEU A 9 14.17 -17.06 -1.15
N TYR A 10 13.82 -18.23 -0.62
CA TYR A 10 13.27 -19.36 -1.38
C TYR A 10 11.90 -19.74 -0.81
N PRO A 11 10.84 -18.97 -1.13
CA PRO A 11 9.54 -19.18 -0.52
C PRO A 11 8.85 -20.44 -1.06
N THR A 12 8.12 -21.13 -0.19
CA THR A 12 7.20 -22.21 -0.57
C THR A 12 6.03 -21.67 -1.39
N LYS A 13 5.26 -22.55 -2.04
CA LYS A 13 4.09 -22.13 -2.83
C LYS A 13 3.07 -21.29 -2.01
N PRO A 14 2.68 -21.68 -0.77
CA PRO A 14 1.82 -20.84 0.07
C PRO A 14 2.45 -19.48 0.38
N GLN A 15 3.73 -19.45 0.76
CA GLN A 15 4.43 -18.20 1.07
C GLN A 15 4.47 -17.25 -0.13
N ARG A 16 4.70 -17.76 -1.35
CA ARG A 16 4.68 -16.95 -2.57
C ARG A 16 3.31 -16.31 -2.79
N ARG A 17 2.23 -17.09 -2.63
CA ARG A 17 0.86 -16.59 -2.75
C ARG A 17 0.58 -15.46 -1.76
N ASP A 18 1.00 -15.62 -0.51
CA ASP A 18 0.75 -14.62 0.54
C ASP A 18 1.57 -13.35 0.31
N LEU A 19 2.82 -13.49 -0.18
CA LEU A 19 3.65 -12.36 -0.63
C LEU A 19 3.02 -11.62 -1.82
N ASP A 20 2.55 -12.35 -2.84
CA ASP A 20 1.90 -11.75 -4.01
C ASP A 20 0.61 -11.04 -3.62
N LYS A 21 -0.19 -11.63 -2.72
CA LYS A 21 -1.38 -10.99 -2.15
C LYS A 21 -1.03 -9.67 -1.47
N THR A 22 -0.02 -9.69 -0.61
CA THR A 22 0.47 -8.49 0.10
C THR A 22 0.92 -7.40 -0.89
N LEU A 23 1.70 -7.79 -1.90
CA LEU A 23 2.18 -6.88 -2.94
C LEU A 23 1.02 -6.23 -3.70
N MET A 24 0.01 -7.02 -4.05
CA MET A 24 -1.17 -6.54 -4.78
C MET A 24 -1.99 -5.56 -3.96
N LEU A 25 -2.23 -5.88 -2.68
CA LEU A 25 -2.95 -4.99 -1.75
C LEU A 25 -2.21 -3.66 -1.57
N CYS A 26 -0.89 -3.69 -1.33
CA CYS A 26 -0.07 -2.49 -1.24
C CYS A 26 -0.12 -1.66 -2.52
N ARG A 27 -0.06 -2.30 -3.69
CA ARG A 27 -0.14 -1.63 -4.99
C ARG A 27 -1.49 -0.93 -5.19
N GLN A 28 -2.59 -1.61 -4.86
CA GLN A 28 -3.93 -1.05 -4.96
C GLN A 28 -4.12 0.15 -4.05
N LEU A 29 -3.78 0.01 -2.76
CA LEU A 29 -3.85 1.09 -1.77
C LEU A 29 -3.04 2.31 -2.19
N TYR A 30 -1.80 2.10 -2.65
CA TYR A 30 -0.94 3.19 -3.09
C TYR A 30 -1.52 3.93 -4.31
N ASN A 31 -1.99 3.19 -5.31
CA ASN A 31 -2.53 3.79 -6.53
C ASN A 31 -3.83 4.55 -6.26
N ALA A 32 -4.71 4.03 -5.39
CA ALA A 32 -5.92 4.73 -4.96
C ALA A 32 -5.58 6.04 -4.23
N ALA A 33 -4.63 6.00 -3.28
CA ALA A 33 -4.18 7.18 -2.57
C ALA A 33 -3.51 8.21 -3.52
N LEU A 34 -2.74 7.75 -4.50
CA LEU A 34 -2.15 8.63 -5.51
C LEU A 34 -3.22 9.28 -6.38
N GLN A 35 -4.25 8.54 -6.77
CA GLN A 35 -5.38 9.07 -7.53
C GLN A 35 -6.13 10.14 -6.74
N GLU A 36 -6.44 9.90 -5.46
CA GLU A 36 -7.08 10.88 -4.59
C GLU A 36 -6.28 12.20 -4.54
N ARG A 37 -4.96 12.13 -4.33
CA ARG A 37 -4.11 13.33 -4.31
C ARG A 37 -4.17 14.11 -5.63
N ARG A 38 -4.10 13.40 -6.76
CA ARG A 38 -4.16 14.02 -8.10
C ARG A 38 -5.51 14.68 -8.33
N ASP A 39 -6.59 14.01 -7.97
CA ASP A 39 -7.95 14.51 -8.19
C ASP A 39 -8.27 15.68 -7.26
N ALA A 40 -7.87 15.62 -6.00
CA ALA A 40 -8.05 16.70 -5.04
C ALA A 40 -7.36 17.99 -5.51
N TYR A 41 -6.13 17.88 -6.02
CA TYR A 41 -5.41 19.03 -6.54
C TYR A 41 -6.04 19.57 -7.83
N LYS A 42 -6.37 18.69 -8.79
CA LYS A 42 -6.98 19.10 -10.06
C LYS A 42 -8.36 19.74 -9.90
N LYS A 43 -9.18 19.23 -8.98
CA LYS A 43 -10.58 19.66 -8.83
C LYS A 43 -10.74 20.82 -7.85
N ALA A 44 -9.93 20.87 -6.79
CA ALA A 44 -10.12 21.81 -5.69
C ALA A 44 -8.85 22.58 -5.31
N GLY A 45 -7.73 22.39 -6.02
CA GLY A 45 -6.44 23.04 -5.71
C GLY A 45 -5.85 22.63 -4.36
N ARG A 46 -6.40 21.59 -3.71
CA ARG A 46 -5.99 21.17 -2.37
C ARG A 46 -4.98 20.03 -2.43
N THR A 47 -4.03 20.04 -1.49
CA THR A 47 -3.08 18.94 -1.29
C THR A 47 -3.61 18.03 -0.18
N VAL A 48 -3.66 16.72 -0.43
CA VAL A 48 -4.05 15.71 0.57
C VAL A 48 -2.80 15.08 1.16
N GLY A 49 -2.67 15.15 2.49
CA GLY A 49 -1.53 14.62 3.23
C GLY A 49 -1.73 13.18 3.72
N PHE A 50 -0.64 12.53 4.15
CA PHE A 50 -0.66 11.14 4.64
C PHE A 50 -1.66 10.91 5.77
N TYR A 51 -1.70 11.78 6.78
CA TYR A 51 -2.58 11.63 7.94
C TYR A 51 -4.07 11.74 7.57
N GLU A 52 -4.41 12.46 6.51
CA GLU A 52 -5.78 12.51 5.99
C GLU A 52 -6.14 11.18 5.33
N GLN A 53 -5.29 10.68 4.42
CA GLN A 53 -5.54 9.41 3.73
C GLN A 53 -5.57 8.22 4.68
N LYS A 54 -4.73 8.24 5.72
CA LYS A 54 -4.66 7.18 6.74
C LYS A 54 -5.97 6.99 7.49
N LYS A 55 -6.79 8.05 7.66
CA LYS A 55 -8.07 7.97 8.38
C LYS A 55 -9.06 7.03 7.70
N TRP A 56 -8.95 6.82 6.39
CA TRP A 56 -9.81 5.93 5.62
C TRP A 56 -9.43 4.45 5.73
N LEU A 57 -8.24 4.11 6.24
CA LEU A 57 -7.79 2.71 6.29
C LEU A 57 -8.71 1.76 7.08
N PRO A 58 -9.30 2.15 8.23
CA PRO A 58 -10.24 1.29 8.94
C PRO A 58 -11.47 0.95 8.09
N GLU A 59 -12.03 1.95 7.39
CA GLU A 59 -13.20 1.78 6.50
C GLU A 59 -12.84 0.91 5.29
N ILE A 60 -11.70 1.17 4.64
CA ILE A 60 -11.22 0.38 3.51
C ILE A 60 -11.05 -1.09 3.90
N ARG A 61 -10.53 -1.37 5.11
CA ARG A 61 -10.35 -2.75 5.60
C ARG A 61 -11.69 -3.44 5.90
N ALA A 62 -12.70 -2.70 6.30
CA ALA A 62 -14.04 -3.25 6.54
C ALA A 62 -14.72 -3.64 5.21
N GLU A 63 -14.60 -2.80 4.18
CA GLU A 63 -15.19 -3.02 2.85
C GLU A 63 -14.40 -4.03 2.00
N LEU A 64 -13.07 -4.05 2.15
CA LEU A 64 -12.15 -4.91 1.40
C LEU A 64 -11.31 -5.76 2.37
N PRO A 65 -11.90 -6.82 2.96
CA PRO A 65 -11.15 -7.73 3.81
C PRO A 65 -10.12 -8.52 2.97
N GLU A 66 -8.98 -8.84 3.60
CA GLU A 66 -7.92 -9.62 2.96
C GLU A 66 -8.34 -11.05 2.66
#